data_AF-X1T9U6-F1
#
_entry.id   AF-X1T9U6-F1
#
_cell.length_a   1.000
_cell.length_b   1.000
_cell.length_c   1.000
_cell.angle_alpha   90.00
_cell.angle_beta   90.00
_cell.angle_gamma   90.00
#
_symmetry.space_group_name_H-M   'P 1'
#
loop_
_entity.id
_entity.type
_entity.pdbx_description
1 polymer ?
#
loop_
_entity_poly.entity_id
_entity_poly.type
_entity_poly.pdbx_seq_one_letter_code
_entity_poly.pdbx_strand_id
1 'polypeptide(L)'
;MDLKRENDYASFNLEFIRKRDGDPTYNLSSGDSLGMITFSGWYDGQIEGVKIEAIVDGTVSGAEDMPGRVEISTTPDGEWDPVLRMTIDNAGNIKMGDGAWTNYVNIDNLGVL
;
A
#
# COMPACT_ATOMS: atom_id res chain seq x y z
N MET A 1 -16.93 -11.86 -8.35
CA MET A 1 -16.28 -12.59 -7.24
C MET A 1 -16.90 -12.06 -5.97
N ASP A 2 -17.83 -12.79 -5.36
CA ASP A 2 -18.50 -12.38 -4.13
C ASP A 2 -17.74 -13.03 -2.96
N LEU A 3 -17.04 -12.23 -2.17
CA LEU A 3 -16.29 -12.67 -1.00
C LEU A 3 -17.14 -12.42 0.25
N LYS A 4 -18.27 -13.12 0.37
CA LYS A 4 -19.11 -13.06 1.58
C LYS A 4 -18.79 -14.22 2.50
N ARG A 5 -18.73 -13.92 3.80
CA ARG A 5 -18.61 -14.90 4.88
C ARG A 5 -19.94 -15.00 5.61
N GLU A 6 -20.40 -16.22 5.86
CA GLU A 6 -21.69 -16.52 6.50
C GLU A 6 -21.57 -17.22 7.87
N ASN A 7 -20.35 -17.48 8.33
CA ASN A 7 -20.07 -18.07 9.65
C ASN A 7 -19.48 -16.98 10.54
N ASP A 8 -19.53 -17.07 11.88
CA ASP A 8 -18.93 -16.10 12.81
C ASP A 8 -17.64 -16.59 13.51
N TYR A 9 -17.24 -17.85 13.33
CA TYR A 9 -16.14 -18.46 14.13
C TYR A 9 -14.72 -18.44 13.52
N ALA A 10 -14.44 -17.74 12.42
CA ALA A 10 -13.11 -17.69 11.79
C ALA A 10 -12.84 -16.33 11.13
N SER A 11 -11.66 -15.72 11.29
CA SER A 11 -11.38 -14.44 10.62
C SER A 11 -11.39 -14.60 9.10
N PHE A 12 -11.99 -13.64 8.38
CA PHE A 12 -11.78 -13.50 6.94
C PHE A 12 -10.37 -12.94 6.72
N ASN A 13 -9.56 -13.62 5.91
CA ASN A 13 -8.20 -13.20 5.56
C ASN A 13 -8.09 -13.04 4.03
N LEU A 14 -7.57 -11.90 3.59
CA LEU A 14 -7.13 -11.68 2.22
C LEU A 14 -5.60 -11.57 2.24
N GLU A 15 -4.92 -12.57 1.68
CA GLU A 15 -3.46 -12.65 1.66
C GLU A 15 -2.92 -12.52 0.23
N PHE A 16 -1.88 -11.70 0.06
CA PHE A 16 -1.11 -11.60 -1.17
C PHE A 16 0.29 -12.16 -0.94
N ILE A 17 0.70 -13.17 -1.73
CA ILE A 17 2.05 -13.74 -1.69
C ILE A 17 2.66 -13.59 -3.07
N ARG A 18 3.83 -12.95 -3.15
CA ARG A 18 4.56 -12.73 -4.41
C ARG A 18 6.00 -13.22 -4.30
N LYS A 19 6.51 -13.70 -5.43
CA LYS A 19 7.93 -13.90 -5.72
C LYS A 19 8.27 -13.29 -7.08
N ARG A 20 9.54 -13.04 -7.37
CA ARG A 20 9.97 -12.74 -8.75
C ARG A 20 9.85 -13.98 -9.63
N ASP A 21 9.69 -13.74 -10.92
CA ASP A 21 9.90 -14.78 -11.93
C ASP A 21 11.38 -14.81 -12.31
N GLY A 22 11.99 -16.00 -12.39
CA GLY A 22 13.41 -16.16 -12.70
C GLY A 22 14.13 -17.29 -11.94
N ASP A 23 14.83 -18.14 -12.70
CA ASP A 23 15.81 -19.10 -12.19
C ASP A 23 17.21 -18.45 -12.24
N PRO A 24 18.01 -18.40 -11.14
CA PRO A 24 17.82 -19.06 -9.85
C PRO A 24 17.21 -18.19 -8.74
N THR A 25 16.93 -16.90 -8.98
CA THR A 25 16.49 -15.99 -7.91
C THR A 25 15.02 -15.62 -8.02
N TYR A 26 14.20 -16.29 -7.20
CA TYR A 26 12.80 -15.93 -6.94
C TYR A 26 12.64 -14.79 -5.93
N ASN A 27 13.74 -14.33 -5.34
CA ASN A 27 13.73 -13.39 -4.23
C ASN A 27 13.30 -11.99 -4.67
N LEU A 28 12.45 -11.37 -3.87
CA LEU A 28 12.11 -9.96 -4.02
C LEU A 28 13.30 -9.08 -3.62
N SER A 29 13.30 -7.83 -4.09
CA SER A 29 14.22 -6.79 -3.63
C SER A 29 13.48 -5.47 -3.38
N SER A 30 14.18 -4.51 -2.76
CA SER A 30 13.69 -3.14 -2.59
C SER A 30 13.00 -2.61 -3.86
N GLY A 31 11.82 -2.04 -3.69
CA GLY A 31 10.98 -1.50 -4.76
C GLY A 31 10.02 -2.50 -5.40
N ASP A 32 10.11 -3.80 -5.11
CA ASP A 32 9.14 -4.75 -5.63
C ASP A 32 7.76 -4.58 -4.98
N SER A 33 6.73 -4.45 -5.80
CA SER A 33 5.33 -4.46 -5.35
C SER A 33 4.96 -5.86 -4.83
N LEU A 34 4.48 -5.95 -3.59
CA LEU A 34 3.99 -7.17 -2.95
C LEU A 34 2.53 -7.48 -3.34
N GLY A 35 1.76 -6.44 -3.66
CA GLY A 35 0.36 -6.53 -4.02
C GLY A 35 -0.33 -5.17 -3.88
N MET A 36 -1.48 -5.01 -4.52
CA MET A 36 -2.27 -3.79 -4.44
C MET A 36 -3.77 -4.07 -4.42
N ILE A 37 -4.51 -3.14 -3.80
CA ILE A 37 -5.95 -3.03 -3.87
C ILE A 37 -6.26 -1.73 -4.61
N THR A 38 -7.01 -1.86 -5.71
CA THR A 38 -7.38 -0.74 -6.57
C THR A 38 -8.89 -0.55 -6.54
N PHE A 39 -9.33 0.68 -6.27
CA PHE A 39 -10.73 1.08 -6.34
C PHE A 39 -10.93 1.92 -7.61
N SER A 40 -11.61 1.34 -8.59
CA SER A 40 -11.90 1.99 -9.87
C SER A 40 -13.39 2.30 -10.01
N GLY A 41 -13.69 3.42 -10.67
CA GLY A 41 -15.03 3.77 -11.16
C GLY A 41 -15.17 3.52 -12.65
N TRP A 42 -16.42 3.52 -13.14
CA TRP A 42 -16.72 3.53 -14.57
C TRP A 42 -17.27 4.88 -15.01
N TYR A 43 -16.59 5.55 -15.94
CA TYR A 43 -17.11 6.72 -16.65
C TYR A 43 -16.45 6.78 -18.04
N ASP A 44 -17.13 6.19 -19.03
CA ASP A 44 -16.61 6.00 -20.41
C ASP A 44 -15.26 5.23 -20.47
N GLY A 45 -14.99 4.45 -19.43
CA GLY A 45 -13.75 3.73 -19.23
C GLY A 45 -13.59 3.38 -17.75
N GLN A 46 -12.76 2.38 -17.46
CA GLN A 46 -12.34 2.11 -16.10
C GLN A 46 -11.31 3.17 -15.69
N ILE A 47 -11.60 3.92 -14.63
CA ILE A 47 -10.74 4.99 -14.12
C ILE A 47 -10.34 4.63 -12.69
N GLU A 48 -9.06 4.72 -12.37
CA GLU A 48 -8.54 4.47 -11.03
C GLU A 48 -8.78 5.70 -10.13
N GLY A 49 -9.46 5.51 -9.00
CA GLY A 49 -9.71 6.58 -8.04
C GLY A 49 -8.81 6.51 -6.80
N VAL A 50 -8.56 5.29 -6.31
CA VAL A 50 -7.74 5.04 -5.12
C VAL A 50 -6.90 3.77 -5.32
N LYS A 51 -5.63 3.85 -4.90
CA LYS A 51 -4.72 2.70 -4.84
C LYS A 51 -4.13 2.55 -3.44
N ILE A 52 -4.14 1.33 -2.93
CA ILE A 52 -3.41 0.93 -1.73
C ILE A 52 -2.42 -0.15 -2.15
N GLU A 53 -1.12 0.12 -2.02
CA GLU A 53 -0.07 -0.77 -2.51
C GLU A 53 0.95 -1.07 -1.41
N ALA A 54 1.30 -2.36 -1.25
CA ALA A 54 2.37 -2.81 -0.38
C ALA A 54 3.63 -3.05 -1.22
N ILE A 55 4.78 -2.55 -0.76
CA ILE A 55 6.03 -2.56 -1.52
C ILE A 55 7.18 -2.96 -0.59
N VAL A 56 8.16 -3.71 -1.11
CA VAL A 56 9.41 -3.99 -0.40
C VAL A 56 10.20 -2.69 -0.22
N ASP A 57 10.57 -2.40 1.01
CA ASP A 57 11.12 -1.11 1.43
C ASP A 57 12.41 -1.30 2.23
N GLY A 58 13.45 -1.74 1.52
CA GLY A 58 14.75 -2.04 2.11
C GLY A 58 15.43 -3.24 1.48
N THR A 59 16.58 -3.57 2.04
CA THR A 59 17.31 -4.78 1.63
C THR A 59 16.56 -6.00 2.14
N VAL A 60 16.42 -7.02 1.31
CA VAL A 60 15.87 -8.34 1.67
C VAL A 60 17.05 -9.27 1.93
N SER A 61 17.19 -9.74 3.17
CA SER A 61 18.29 -10.62 3.59
C SER A 61 17.80 -11.92 4.26
N GLY A 62 17.52 -12.92 3.43
CA GLY A 62 17.12 -14.26 3.90
C GLY A 62 15.61 -14.40 4.15
N ALA A 63 15.22 -15.45 4.87
CA ALA A 63 13.82 -15.84 5.03
C ALA A 63 13.04 -15.02 6.09
N GLU A 64 13.74 -14.27 6.94
CA GLU A 64 13.17 -13.54 8.08
C GLU A 64 13.10 -12.02 7.84
N ASP A 65 13.50 -11.56 6.66
CA ASP A 65 13.70 -10.14 6.36
C ASP A 65 12.88 -9.71 5.14
N MET A 66 11.71 -9.12 5.40
CA MET A 66 10.84 -8.57 4.38
C MET A 66 10.35 -7.18 4.82
N PRO A 67 11.23 -6.17 4.79
CA PRO A 67 10.84 -4.82 5.19
C PRO A 67 9.81 -4.32 4.17
N GLY A 68 8.64 -3.92 4.66
CA GLY A 68 7.53 -3.50 3.82
C GLY A 68 7.12 -2.06 4.14
N ARG A 69 6.67 -1.35 3.10
CA ARG A 69 5.92 -0.09 3.24
C ARG A 69 4.55 -0.21 2.60
N VAL A 70 3.62 0.62 3.05
CA VAL A 70 2.32 0.79 2.38
C VAL A 70 2.17 2.21 1.86
N GLU A 71 1.73 2.33 0.61
CA GLU A 71 1.46 3.58 -0.07
C GLU A 71 -0.04 3.70 -0.37
N ILE A 72 -0.63 4.85 -0.02
CA ILE A 72 -2.01 5.20 -0.34
C ILE A 72 -1.99 6.36 -1.32
N SER A 73 -2.59 6.15 -2.50
CA SER A 73 -2.70 7.15 -3.56
C SER A 73 -4.16 7.47 -3.86
N THR A 74 -4.45 8.73 -4.17
CA THR A 74 -5.79 9.19 -4.59
C THR A 74 -5.70 10.06 -5.82
N THR A 75 -6.70 9.96 -6.69
CA THR A 75 -6.81 10.79 -7.91
C THR A 75 -7.36 12.17 -7.55
N PRO A 76 -6.62 13.26 -7.83
CA PRO A 76 -7.16 14.61 -7.70
C PRO A 76 -8.43 14.81 -8.55
N ASP A 77 -9.30 15.73 -8.14
CA ASP A 77 -10.43 16.13 -8.98
C ASP A 77 -9.94 16.73 -10.31
N GLY A 78 -10.58 16.33 -11.43
CA GLY A 78 -10.19 16.70 -12.79
C GLY A 78 -8.98 15.95 -13.36
N GLU A 79 -8.37 15.04 -12.60
CA GLU A 79 -7.24 14.20 -13.05
C GLU A 79 -7.65 12.74 -13.23
N TRP A 80 -6.77 11.94 -13.85
CA TRP A 80 -7.03 10.53 -14.17
C TRP A 80 -6.13 9.56 -13.39
N ASP A 81 -4.95 10.03 -12.96
CA ASP A 81 -3.95 9.20 -12.31
C ASP A 81 -3.91 9.46 -10.80
N PRO A 82 -3.93 8.41 -9.96
CA PRO A 82 -3.71 8.55 -8.54
C PRO A 82 -2.32 9.09 -8.23
N VAL A 83 -2.26 10.04 -7.29
CA VAL A 83 -0.99 10.55 -6.76
C VAL A 83 -0.82 10.11 -5.31
N LEU A 84 0.42 9.87 -4.89
CA LEU A 84 0.76 9.43 -3.54
C LEU A 84 0.31 10.47 -2.51
N ARG A 85 -0.45 10.03 -1.50
CA ARG A 85 -0.96 10.89 -0.41
C ARG A 85 -0.40 10.51 0.95
N MET A 86 -0.20 9.22 1.21
CA MET A 86 0.30 8.76 2.49
C MET A 86 1.21 7.56 2.30
N THR A 87 2.29 7.50 3.09
CA THR A 87 3.16 6.33 3.17
C THR A 87 3.46 6.00 4.62
N ILE A 88 3.47 4.71 4.96
CA ILE A 88 4.07 4.20 6.20
C ILE A 88 5.27 3.35 5.78
N ASP A 89 6.48 3.77 6.14
CA ASP A 89 7.72 3.08 5.76
C ASP A 89 8.07 1.89 6.66
N ASN A 90 9.13 1.15 6.31
CA ASN A 90 9.55 -0.03 7.07
C ASN A 90 10.03 0.27 8.50
N ALA A 91 10.37 1.51 8.81
CA ALA A 91 10.77 1.97 10.13
C ALA A 91 9.57 2.46 10.97
N GLY A 92 8.36 2.49 10.38
CA GLY A 92 7.13 2.93 11.02
C GLY A 92 6.90 4.45 10.93
N ASN A 93 7.69 5.19 10.13
CA ASN A 93 7.46 6.62 9.93
C ASN A 93 6.27 6.83 8.99
N ILE A 94 5.46 7.85 9.28
CA ILE A 94 4.32 8.24 8.45
C ILE A 94 4.66 9.51 7.68
N LYS A 95 4.45 9.50 6.38
CA LYS A 95 4.46 10.69 5.53
C LYS A 95 3.06 10.98 5.02
N MET A 96 2.63 12.23 5.10
CA MET A 96 1.37 12.73 4.54
C MET A 96 1.66 13.88 3.57
N GLY A 97 1.16 13.78 2.34
CA GLY A 97 1.38 14.77 1.27
C GLY A 97 2.84 14.85 0.78
N ASP A 98 3.23 16.04 0.31
CA ASP A 98 4.60 16.39 -0.08
C ASP A 98 5.50 16.76 1.13
N GLY A 99 4.95 16.72 2.35
CA GLY A 99 5.65 17.01 3.59
C GLY A 99 6.78 16.02 3.92
N ALA A 100 7.61 16.39 4.90
CA ALA A 100 8.67 15.52 5.41
C ALA A 100 8.09 14.28 6.14
N TRP A 101 8.88 13.20 6.23
CA TRP A 101 8.55 12.05 7.07
C TRP A 101 8.49 12.47 8.54
N THR A 102 7.43 12.09 9.24
CA THR A 102 7.27 12.37 10.67
C THR A 102 6.84 11.12 11.41
N ASN A 103 7.41 10.87 12.59
CA ASN A 103 6.91 9.84 13.52
C ASN A 103 5.74 10.32 14.37
N TYR A 104 5.41 11.62 14.29
CA TYR A 104 4.38 12.25 15.10
C TYR A 104 3.54 13.16 14.21
N VAL A 105 2.24 12.85 14.12
CA VAL A 105 1.24 13.85 13.76
C VAL A 105 0.96 14.64 15.04
N ASN A 106 1.31 15.93 15.07
CA ASN A 106 0.90 16.79 16.17
C ASN A 106 -0.61 17.02 16.06
N ILE A 107 -1.40 16.18 16.72
CA ILE A 107 -2.83 16.41 16.91
C ILE A 107 -2.97 17.13 18.25
N ASP A 108 -3.20 18.44 18.21
CA ASP A 108 -3.62 19.18 19.39
C ASP A 108 -5.15 19.25 19.46
N ASN A 109 -5.70 19.88 20.52
CA ASN A 109 -7.15 20.07 20.67
C ASN A 109 -7.75 21.04 19.63
N LEU A 110 -6.94 21.62 18.74
CA LEU A 110 -7.34 22.52 17.65
C LEU A 110 -7.17 21.86 16.27
N GLY A 111 -6.46 20.74 16.15
CA GLY A 111 -6.29 19.95 14.94
C GLY A 111 -4.83 19.61 14.62
N VAL A 112 -4.57 19.26 13.37
CA VAL A 112 -3.22 19.07 12.81
C VAL A 112 -2.73 20.42 12.27
N LEU A 113 -1.53 20.84 12.68
CA LEU A 113 -0.85 22.02 12.12
C LEU A 113 -0.37 21.80 10.69
#